data_AF-A0A839PBE5-F1
#
_entry.id   AF-A0A839PBE5-F1
#
_cell.length_a   1.000
_cell.length_b   1.000
_cell.length_c   1.000
_cell.angle_alpha   90.00
_cell.angle_beta   90.00
_cell.angle_gamma   90.00
#
_symmetry.space_group_name_H-M   'P 1'
#
loop_
_entity.id
_entity.type
_entity.pdbx_description
1 polymer ?
#
loop_
_entity_poly.entity_id
_entity_poly.type
_entity_poly.pdbx_seq_one_letter_code
_entity_poly.pdbx_strand_id
1 'polypeptide(L)'
;MAEWYCQAVVQEAVTACRWERLACHRFLHMLQEARKPRSEFIYDADRVADVCAFGETLPHSKGFEGNIVLEPVQCWWLAAIFGFRERDTGRRWTREVALWVPRKNGKTELAKIVVLYCQNFEGEPGAEGVIIAGSERQADIPFKAIRHTIDEVAELRDWTLAKGTHEEIRFRRHNAVLKLLAGRAPNLDGLNPHVVLAEEVHAQNQDVIGVIKTAQGARLQPLWLGISTAGRNATGPAYDGWKSDQQVLEGKLRADRVFIAMYAADAEDEERRFDPIIVEKLNPLFGVSLKAGALCLFFGMVRLLALWVNGRRGRETSLIRTLGCLGGFAFWLAIALGFLLTAPPITTGVAVYTVLALAELHASGRAASDMAAEDTFGLRARRRQNGGGSSRSSSAT
;
A
#
# COMPACT_ATOMS: atom_id res chain seq x y z
N MET A 1 2.85 -5.95 18.36
CA MET A 1 2.82 -5.09 17.15
C MET A 1 1.47 -5.08 16.46
N ALA A 2 0.93 -6.22 16.01
CA ALA A 2 -0.37 -6.28 15.34
C ALA A 2 -1.53 -5.68 16.16
N GLU A 3 -1.70 -6.10 17.43
CA GLU A 3 -2.75 -5.56 18.31
C GLU A 3 -2.59 -4.04 18.52
N TRP A 4 -1.36 -3.57 18.74
CA TRP A 4 -1.05 -2.14 18.84
C TRP A 4 -1.44 -1.37 17.57
N TYR A 5 -1.11 -1.90 16.38
CA TYR A 5 -1.45 -1.26 15.10
C TYR A 5 -2.96 -1.06 14.99
N CYS A 6 -3.74 -2.13 15.24
CA CYS A 6 -5.19 -2.05 15.19
C CYS A 6 -5.76 -1.07 16.23
N GLN A 7 -5.20 -1.03 17.45
CA GLN A 7 -5.60 -0.07 18.47
C GLN A 7 -5.31 1.37 18.01
N ALA A 8 -4.13 1.63 17.45
CA ALA A 8 -3.73 2.94 16.97
C ALA A 8 -4.61 3.42 15.81
N VAL A 9 -4.96 2.52 14.88
CA VAL A 9 -5.91 2.81 13.80
C VAL A 9 -7.31 3.14 14.34
N VAL A 10 -7.83 2.34 15.28
CA VAL A 10 -9.15 2.53 15.87
C VAL A 10 -9.24 3.81 16.71
N GLN A 11 -8.13 4.18 17.37
CA GLN A 11 -8.01 5.40 18.17
C GLN A 11 -7.65 6.64 17.33
N GLU A 12 -7.57 6.50 16.00
CA GLU A 12 -7.22 7.56 15.06
C GLU A 12 -5.82 8.16 15.28
N ALA A 13 -4.92 7.41 15.92
CA ALA A 13 -3.51 7.75 16.05
C ALA A 13 -2.71 7.46 14.77
N VAL A 14 -3.24 6.60 13.89
CA VAL A 14 -2.73 6.32 12.55
C VAL A 14 -3.77 6.77 11.52
N THR A 15 -3.35 7.52 10.51
CA THR A 15 -4.22 7.95 9.40
C THR A 15 -4.71 6.73 8.62
N ALA A 16 -5.99 6.39 8.74
CA ALA A 16 -6.58 5.19 8.14
C ALA A 16 -7.92 5.48 7.48
N CYS A 17 -8.24 4.74 6.42
CA CYS A 17 -9.57 4.83 5.79
C CYS A 17 -10.63 4.08 6.60
N ARG A 18 -11.90 4.33 6.30
CA ARG A 18 -13.04 3.68 6.98
C ARG A 18 -12.91 2.15 6.97
N TRP A 19 -12.55 1.58 5.83
CA TRP A 19 -12.50 0.12 5.66
C TRP A 19 -11.39 -0.52 6.48
N GLU A 20 -10.22 0.13 6.55
CA GLU A 20 -9.13 -0.30 7.42
C GLU A 20 -9.53 -0.23 8.90
N ARG A 21 -10.21 0.84 9.33
CA ARG A 21 -10.72 0.96 10.71
C ARG A 21 -11.69 -0.16 11.07
N LEU A 22 -12.64 -0.46 10.19
CA LEU A 22 -13.58 -1.57 10.39
C LEU A 22 -12.87 -2.93 10.46
N ALA A 23 -11.86 -3.15 9.61
CA ALA A 23 -11.05 -4.37 9.65
C ALA A 23 -10.25 -4.50 10.96
N CYS A 24 -9.68 -3.40 11.46
CA CYS A 24 -8.98 -3.36 12.74
C CYS A 24 -9.92 -3.60 13.93
N HIS A 25 -11.12 -2.99 13.93
CA HIS A 25 -12.16 -3.29 14.92
C HIS A 25 -12.52 -4.77 14.94
N ARG A 26 -12.72 -5.36 13.77
CA ARG A 26 -13.04 -6.79 13.63
C ARG A 26 -11.91 -7.68 14.14
N PHE A 27 -10.65 -7.37 13.83
CA PHE A 27 -9.49 -8.10 14.37
C PHE A 27 -9.41 -8.03 15.90
N LEU A 28 -9.58 -6.84 16.49
CA LEU A 28 -9.58 -6.67 17.94
C LEU A 28 -10.75 -7.40 18.61
N HIS A 29 -11.93 -7.41 17.99
CA HIS A 29 -13.07 -8.20 18.45
C HIS A 29 -12.74 -9.70 18.42
N MET A 30 -12.13 -10.21 17.34
CA MET A 30 -11.70 -11.60 17.28
C MET A 30 -10.67 -11.95 18.37
N LEU A 31 -9.74 -11.05 18.71
CA LEU A 31 -8.83 -11.25 19.85
C LEU A 31 -9.59 -11.40 21.18
N GLN A 32 -10.65 -10.63 21.38
CA GLN A 32 -11.50 -10.73 22.58
C GLN A 32 -12.28 -12.05 22.59
N GLU A 33 -12.86 -12.45 21.45
CA GLU A 33 -13.55 -13.74 21.32
C GLU A 33 -12.62 -14.91 21.60
N ALA A 34 -11.39 -14.88 21.07
CA ALA A 34 -10.39 -15.95 21.26
C ALA A 34 -10.05 -16.22 22.73
N ARG A 35 -10.23 -15.23 23.62
CA ARG A 35 -10.00 -15.35 25.07
C ARG A 35 -11.15 -16.07 25.79
N LYS A 36 -12.34 -16.19 25.17
CA LYS A 36 -13.49 -16.82 25.80
C LYS A 36 -13.31 -18.34 25.89
N PRO A 37 -13.69 -18.98 27.01
CA PRO A 37 -13.52 -20.43 27.19
C PRO A 37 -14.22 -21.30 26.14
N ARG A 38 -15.34 -20.82 25.59
CA ARG A 38 -16.16 -21.54 24.60
C ARG A 38 -15.92 -21.10 23.15
N SER A 39 -14.90 -20.29 22.89
CA SER A 39 -14.58 -19.87 21.51
C SER A 39 -14.10 -21.07 20.68
N GLU A 40 -14.55 -21.15 19.42
CA GLU A 40 -14.13 -22.18 18.46
C GLU A 40 -12.65 -22.02 18.03
N PHE A 41 -12.08 -20.84 18.28
CA PHE A 41 -10.70 -20.52 17.98
C PHE A 41 -9.97 -19.87 19.15
N ILE A 42 -8.66 -19.98 19.12
CA ILE A 42 -7.71 -19.30 20.00
C ILE A 42 -6.83 -18.37 19.16
N TYR A 43 -6.09 -17.49 19.85
CA TYR A 43 -5.05 -16.68 19.22
C TYR A 43 -3.69 -17.15 19.72
N ASP A 44 -2.88 -17.64 18.78
CA ASP A 44 -1.53 -18.16 18.99
C ASP A 44 -0.51 -17.08 18.62
N ALA A 45 -0.05 -16.33 19.63
CA ALA A 45 0.90 -15.25 19.43
C ALA A 45 2.29 -15.75 19.04
N ASP A 46 2.69 -16.94 19.48
CA ASP A 46 3.98 -17.54 19.16
C ASP A 46 4.03 -17.87 17.67
N ARG A 47 2.93 -18.37 17.11
CA ARG A 47 2.82 -18.64 15.68
C ARG A 47 2.85 -17.38 14.83
N VAL A 48 2.37 -16.25 15.34
CA VAL A 48 2.53 -14.93 14.69
C VAL A 48 3.99 -14.48 14.73
N ALA A 49 4.66 -14.64 15.87
CA ALA A 49 6.08 -14.30 16.00
C ALA A 49 6.94 -15.15 15.06
N ASP A 50 6.65 -16.45 14.94
CA ASP A 50 7.33 -17.40 14.06
C ASP A 50 7.25 -16.98 12.58
N VAL A 51 6.04 -16.69 12.07
CA VAL A 51 5.90 -16.26 10.66
C VAL A 51 6.50 -14.88 10.38
N CYS A 52 6.44 -13.95 11.35
CA CYS A 52 7.09 -12.65 11.21
C CYS A 52 8.61 -12.80 11.18
N ALA A 53 9.19 -13.55 12.12
CA ALA A 53 10.62 -13.82 12.17
C ALA A 53 11.10 -14.52 10.89
N PHE A 54 10.35 -15.52 10.41
CA PHE A 54 10.61 -16.16 9.13
C PHE A 54 10.63 -15.14 7.99
N GLY A 55 9.61 -14.28 7.91
CA GLY A 55 9.52 -13.23 6.89
C GLY A 55 10.73 -12.29 6.89
N GLU A 56 11.23 -11.92 8.06
CA GLU A 56 12.39 -11.04 8.24
C GLU A 56 13.75 -11.72 7.98
N THR A 57 13.78 -13.04 7.81
CA THR A 57 14.97 -13.74 7.31
C THR A 57 15.09 -13.70 5.79
N LEU A 58 14.02 -13.34 5.07
CA LEU A 58 14.00 -13.37 3.62
C LEU A 58 14.56 -12.07 3.02
N PRO A 59 15.35 -12.14 1.94
CA PRO A 59 15.77 -10.97 1.18
C PRO A 59 14.59 -10.29 0.49
N HIS A 60 14.73 -8.99 0.23
CA HIS A 60 13.84 -8.29 -0.70
C HIS A 60 14.03 -8.83 -2.12
N SER A 61 12.93 -9.11 -2.83
CA SER A 61 13.03 -9.63 -4.21
C SER A 61 13.38 -8.55 -5.23
N LYS A 62 13.04 -7.27 -4.96
CA LYS A 62 13.29 -6.14 -5.86
C LYS A 62 13.51 -4.82 -5.10
N GLY A 63 14.49 -4.04 -5.54
CA GLY A 63 14.61 -2.60 -5.30
C GLY A 63 15.19 -2.17 -3.95
N PHE A 64 15.49 -3.11 -3.06
CA PHE A 64 16.10 -2.88 -1.75
C PHE A 64 17.16 -3.95 -1.49
N GLU A 65 18.27 -3.57 -0.88
CA GLU A 65 19.31 -4.50 -0.43
C GLU A 65 18.97 -4.98 0.98
N GLY A 66 19.38 -6.21 1.30
CA GLY A 66 19.17 -6.82 2.61
C GLY A 66 17.83 -7.51 2.78
N ASN A 67 17.53 -7.83 4.03
CA ASN A 67 16.34 -8.58 4.41
C ASN A 67 15.11 -7.69 4.59
N ILE A 68 13.94 -8.30 4.43
CA ILE A 68 12.66 -7.68 4.71
C ILE A 68 12.63 -7.24 6.18
N VAL A 69 12.21 -6.00 6.43
CA VAL A 69 11.81 -5.52 7.75
C VAL A 69 10.29 -5.36 7.70
N LEU A 70 9.57 -6.05 8.60
CA LEU A 70 8.12 -6.02 8.56
C LEU A 70 7.58 -4.80 9.30
N GLU A 71 6.76 -4.02 8.61
CA GLU A 71 6.05 -2.91 9.23
C GLU A 71 4.87 -3.41 10.09
N PRO A 72 4.41 -2.63 11.08
CA PRO A 72 3.30 -3.02 11.97
C PRO A 72 2.04 -3.49 11.24
N VAL A 73 1.72 -2.87 10.09
CA VAL A 73 0.59 -3.26 9.23
C VAL A 73 0.79 -4.63 8.58
N GLN A 74 2.02 -4.96 8.16
CA GLN A 74 2.34 -6.27 7.60
C GLN A 74 2.33 -7.35 8.69
N CYS A 75 2.81 -7.01 9.89
CA CYS A 75 2.66 -7.86 11.07
C CYS A 75 1.19 -8.11 11.41
N TRP A 76 0.32 -7.10 11.26
CA TRP A 76 -1.13 -7.28 11.42
C TRP A 76 -1.72 -8.21 10.37
N TRP A 77 -1.34 -8.06 9.10
CA TRP A 77 -1.79 -8.98 8.04
C TRP A 77 -1.36 -10.42 8.35
N LEU A 78 -0.10 -10.66 8.68
CA LEU A 78 0.40 -11.99 9.05
C LEU A 78 -0.29 -12.52 10.32
N ALA A 79 -0.53 -11.68 11.32
CA ALA A 79 -1.25 -12.04 12.53
C ALA A 79 -2.68 -12.48 12.26
N ALA A 80 -3.39 -11.79 11.36
CA ALA A 80 -4.75 -12.17 10.99
C ALA A 80 -4.81 -13.44 10.13
N ILE A 81 -3.77 -13.71 9.33
CA ILE A 81 -3.66 -14.93 8.52
C ILE A 81 -3.32 -16.14 9.40
N PHE A 82 -2.31 -16.03 10.27
CA PHE A 82 -1.70 -17.18 10.95
C PHE A 82 -1.92 -17.23 12.46
N GLY A 83 -2.39 -16.16 13.10
CA GLY A 83 -2.52 -16.10 14.56
C GLY A 83 -3.78 -16.79 15.09
N PHE A 84 -4.90 -16.72 14.37
CA PHE A 84 -6.12 -17.41 14.79
C PHE A 84 -6.07 -18.89 14.41
N ARG A 85 -6.27 -19.76 15.40
CA ARG A 85 -6.20 -21.23 15.26
C ARG A 85 -7.46 -21.88 15.80
N GLU A 86 -7.95 -22.91 15.10
CA GLU A 86 -9.03 -23.77 15.60
C GLU A 86 -8.60 -24.37 16.95
N ARG A 87 -9.46 -24.24 17.98
CA ARG A 87 -9.13 -24.69 19.34
C ARG A 87 -8.82 -26.19 19.39
N ASP A 88 -9.61 -26.99 18.69
CA ASP A 88 -9.56 -28.45 18.80
C ASP A 88 -8.42 -29.08 17.97
N THR A 89 -8.09 -28.46 16.83
CA THR A 89 -7.16 -29.05 15.85
C THR A 89 -5.84 -28.31 15.75
N GLY A 90 -5.75 -27.07 16.27
CA GLY A 90 -4.60 -26.19 16.08
C GLY A 90 -4.40 -25.68 14.65
N ARG A 91 -5.31 -26.00 13.73
CA ARG A 91 -5.23 -25.59 12.32
C ARG A 91 -5.53 -24.12 12.15
N ARG A 92 -5.05 -23.52 11.06
CA ARG A 92 -5.34 -22.12 10.73
C ARG A 92 -6.86 -21.89 10.66
N TRP A 93 -7.34 -20.88 11.40
CA TRP A 93 -8.74 -20.49 11.38
C TRP A 93 -9.11 -19.80 10.06
N THR A 94 -8.25 -18.88 9.62
CA THR A 94 -8.39 -18.09 8.40
C THR A 94 -8.20 -18.96 7.16
N ARG A 95 -9.21 -18.98 6.29
CA ARG A 95 -9.22 -19.76 5.04
C ARG A 95 -9.25 -18.90 3.79
N GLU A 96 -9.69 -17.65 3.91
CA GLU A 96 -9.70 -16.71 2.80
C GLU A 96 -9.16 -15.36 3.25
N VAL A 97 -8.38 -14.72 2.38
CA VAL A 97 -7.74 -13.45 2.61
C VAL A 97 -8.02 -12.56 1.40
N ALA A 98 -8.58 -11.39 1.65
CA ALA A 98 -8.83 -10.37 0.64
C ALA A 98 -8.03 -9.10 0.99
N LEU A 99 -6.92 -8.90 0.27
CA LEU A 99 -6.05 -7.72 0.41
C LEU A 99 -6.26 -6.78 -0.77
N TRP A 100 -7.03 -5.74 -0.53
CA TRP A 100 -7.29 -4.66 -1.47
C TRP A 100 -6.38 -3.48 -1.18
N VAL A 101 -5.13 -3.58 -1.62
CA VAL A 101 -4.07 -2.60 -1.31
C VAL A 101 -3.55 -1.95 -2.59
N PRO A 102 -3.33 -0.62 -2.64
CA PRO A 102 -2.74 0.05 -3.79
C PRO A 102 -1.34 -0.46 -4.16
N ARG A 103 -0.90 -0.10 -5.37
CA ARG A 103 0.42 -0.47 -5.89
C ARG A 103 1.54 0.07 -4.99
N LYS A 104 2.70 -0.60 -5.01
CA LYS A 104 3.89 -0.25 -4.23
C LYS A 104 3.76 -0.38 -2.70
N ASN A 105 2.79 -1.14 -2.19
CA ASN A 105 2.65 -1.48 -0.76
C ASN A 105 3.13 -2.91 -0.42
N GLY A 106 4.17 -3.41 -1.10
CA GLY A 106 4.82 -4.67 -0.70
C GLY A 106 3.96 -5.95 -0.78
N LYS A 107 2.77 -5.94 -1.42
CA LYS A 107 1.86 -7.11 -1.49
C LYS A 107 2.54 -8.39 -2.00
N THR A 108 3.38 -8.29 -3.03
CA THR A 108 4.08 -9.44 -3.62
C THR A 108 5.11 -10.04 -2.65
N GLU A 109 5.79 -9.21 -1.86
CA GLU A 109 6.71 -9.69 -0.81
C GLU A 109 5.94 -10.39 0.32
N LEU A 110 4.83 -9.81 0.76
CA LEU A 110 3.94 -10.45 1.73
C LEU A 110 3.44 -11.81 1.21
N ALA A 111 2.97 -11.86 -0.04
CA ALA A 111 2.47 -13.09 -0.64
C ALA A 111 3.55 -14.18 -0.72
N LYS A 112 4.79 -13.79 -1.04
CA LYS A 112 5.94 -14.69 -1.00
C LYS A 112 6.14 -15.29 0.39
N ILE A 113 6.12 -14.47 1.46
CA ILE A 113 6.24 -14.94 2.85
C ILE A 113 5.14 -15.97 3.15
N VAL A 114 3.88 -15.62 2.87
CA VAL A 114 2.72 -16.49 3.14
C VAL A 114 2.83 -17.82 2.40
N VAL A 115 3.15 -17.80 1.10
CA VAL A 115 3.27 -19.02 0.29
C VAL A 115 4.41 -19.90 0.80
N LEU A 116 5.61 -19.35 0.99
CA LEU A 116 6.75 -20.12 1.49
C LEU A 116 6.48 -20.70 2.88
N TYR A 117 5.80 -19.94 3.74
CA TYR A 117 5.47 -20.40 5.08
C TYR A 117 4.46 -21.57 5.05
N CYS A 118 3.39 -21.45 4.27
CA CYS A 118 2.40 -22.52 4.08
C CYS A 118 3.03 -23.81 3.51
N GLN A 119 4.00 -23.69 2.60
CA GLN A 119 4.66 -24.85 2.00
C GLN A 119 5.61 -25.60 2.96
N ASN A 120 6.09 -24.95 4.02
CA ASN A 120 7.15 -25.51 4.88
C ASN A 120 6.75 -25.74 6.35
N PHE A 121 5.75 -25.02 6.88
CA PHE A 121 5.50 -24.96 8.33
C PHE A 121 4.06 -25.22 8.79
N GLU A 122 3.08 -25.24 7.88
CA GLU A 122 1.66 -25.49 8.26
C GLU A 122 1.32 -26.99 8.38
N GLY A 123 2.28 -27.87 8.12
CA GLY A 123 2.17 -29.31 8.43
C GLY A 123 1.24 -30.11 7.53
N GLU A 124 0.75 -29.55 6.42
CA GLU A 124 -0.21 -30.20 5.51
C GLU A 124 0.50 -31.17 4.54
N PRO A 125 0.22 -32.49 4.58
CA PRO A 125 0.81 -33.45 3.64
C PRO A 125 0.37 -33.21 2.19
N GLY A 126 1.31 -33.33 1.26
CA GLY A 126 1.11 -33.10 -0.17
C GLY A 126 0.58 -31.71 -0.46
N ALA A 127 0.96 -30.68 0.31
CA ALA A 127 0.44 -29.32 0.16
C ALA A 127 0.71 -28.78 -1.25
N GLU A 128 -0.34 -28.68 -2.04
CA GLU A 128 -0.27 -28.07 -3.37
C GLU A 128 -0.49 -26.56 -3.25
N GLY A 129 0.48 -25.80 -3.73
CA GLY A 129 0.45 -24.35 -3.89
C GLY A 129 0.16 -24.01 -5.33
N VAL A 130 -0.71 -23.03 -5.55
CA VAL A 130 -1.10 -22.60 -6.89
C VAL A 130 -0.98 -21.08 -6.98
N ILE A 131 -0.36 -20.57 -8.05
CA ILE A 131 -0.35 -19.14 -8.37
C ILE A 131 -1.23 -18.91 -9.60
N ILE A 132 -2.20 -18.01 -9.47
CA ILE A 132 -3.06 -17.55 -10.57
C ILE A 132 -3.00 -16.03 -10.71
N ALA A 133 -3.01 -15.54 -11.94
CA ALA A 133 -3.18 -14.12 -12.28
C ALA A 133 -4.02 -13.97 -13.56
N GLY A 134 -4.47 -12.76 -13.89
CA GLY A 134 -5.25 -12.49 -15.12
C GLY A 134 -4.49 -12.80 -16.42
N SER A 135 -3.16 -12.98 -16.34
CA SER A 135 -2.32 -13.49 -17.41
C SER A 135 -1.14 -14.28 -16.84
N GLU A 136 -0.59 -15.21 -17.62
CA GLU A 136 0.60 -15.97 -17.25
C GLU A 136 1.79 -15.06 -16.90
N ARG A 137 2.01 -13.99 -17.67
CA ARG A 137 3.05 -12.98 -17.40
C ARG A 137 2.91 -12.30 -16.04
N GLN A 138 1.68 -12.12 -15.57
CA GLN A 138 1.47 -11.57 -14.22
C GLN A 138 1.77 -12.62 -13.17
N ALA A 139 1.27 -13.85 -13.33
CA ALA A 139 1.48 -14.94 -12.37
C ALA A 139 2.98 -15.32 -12.22
N ASP A 140 3.76 -15.14 -13.29
CA ASP A 140 5.20 -15.33 -13.31
C ASP A 140 5.97 -14.37 -12.38
N ILE A 141 5.41 -13.20 -12.07
CA ILE A 141 6.06 -12.20 -11.19
C ILE A 141 6.27 -12.73 -9.77
N PRO A 142 5.23 -13.15 -9.02
CA PRO A 142 5.41 -13.73 -7.68
C PRO A 142 6.12 -15.07 -7.73
N PHE A 143 5.92 -15.89 -8.78
CA PHE A 143 6.61 -17.17 -8.92
C PHE A 143 8.14 -16.98 -9.00
N LYS A 144 8.60 -16.07 -9.86
CA LYS A 144 10.02 -15.72 -9.97
C LYS A 144 10.57 -15.10 -8.68
N ALA A 145 9.79 -14.28 -7.99
CA ALA A 145 10.20 -13.70 -6.71
C ALA A 145 10.42 -14.78 -5.63
N ILE A 146 9.53 -15.78 -5.57
CA ILE A 146 9.67 -16.95 -4.70
C ILE A 146 10.92 -17.76 -5.07
N ARG A 147 11.10 -18.07 -6.37
CA ARG A 147 12.26 -18.83 -6.86
C ARG A 147 13.58 -18.14 -6.53
N HIS A 148 13.68 -16.85 -6.83
CA HIS A 148 14.86 -16.04 -6.52
C HIS A 148 15.20 -16.10 -5.03
N THR A 149 14.19 -15.98 -4.17
CA THR A 149 14.38 -16.04 -2.71
C THR A 149 14.86 -17.41 -2.25
N ILE A 150 14.35 -18.50 -2.84
CA ILE A 150 14.85 -19.87 -2.59
C ILE A 150 16.31 -20.00 -3.05
N ASP A 151 16.64 -19.43 -4.21
CA ASP A 151 18.00 -19.48 -4.76
C ASP A 151 18.99 -18.67 -3.92
N GLU A 152 18.57 -17.60 -3.26
CA GLU A 152 19.43 -16.79 -2.39
C GLU A 152 19.59 -17.35 -0.97
N VAL A 153 18.52 -17.92 -0.39
CA VAL A 153 18.53 -18.42 0.99
C VAL A 153 18.93 -19.90 1.02
N ALA A 154 20.15 -20.18 1.49
CA ALA A 154 20.72 -21.53 1.52
C ALA A 154 19.79 -22.57 2.18
N GLU A 155 19.18 -22.23 3.31
CA GLU A 155 18.26 -23.13 4.01
C GLU A 155 17.00 -23.46 3.18
N LEU A 156 16.43 -22.48 2.46
CA LEU A 156 15.30 -22.72 1.56
C LEU A 156 15.70 -23.60 0.36
N ARG A 157 16.93 -23.46 -0.13
CA ARG A 157 17.49 -24.32 -1.17
C ARG A 157 17.61 -25.76 -0.68
N ASP A 158 18.05 -25.94 0.56
CA ASP A 158 18.12 -27.24 1.23
C ASP A 158 16.74 -27.81 1.55
N TRP A 159 15.69 -26.99 1.53
CA TRP A 159 14.30 -27.46 1.62
C TRP A 159 13.63 -27.71 0.27
N THR A 160 14.23 -27.32 -0.86
CA THR A 160 13.65 -27.46 -2.20
C THR A 160 14.43 -28.41 -3.11
N LEU A 161 13.72 -29.24 -3.87
CA LEU A 161 14.37 -30.18 -4.78
C LEU A 161 15.01 -29.41 -5.95
N ALA A 162 16.29 -29.70 -6.21
CA ALA A 162 17.12 -29.01 -7.20
C ALA A 162 16.62 -29.06 -8.67
N LYS A 163 15.50 -29.73 -8.94
CA LYS A 163 14.92 -29.97 -10.29
C LYS A 163 13.61 -29.22 -10.54
N GLY A 164 13.33 -28.11 -9.85
CA GLY A 164 12.17 -27.28 -10.15
C GLY A 164 12.19 -26.74 -11.59
N THR A 165 11.08 -26.86 -12.32
CA THR A 165 10.92 -26.35 -13.69
C THR A 165 10.59 -24.86 -13.67
N HIS A 166 10.40 -24.22 -14.83
CA HIS A 166 9.91 -22.84 -14.89
C HIS A 166 8.47 -22.66 -14.37
N GLU A 167 7.76 -23.76 -14.14
CA GLU A 167 6.34 -23.77 -13.76
C GLU A 167 6.09 -24.46 -12.42
N GLU A 168 7.09 -25.15 -11.86
CA GLU A 168 6.93 -25.96 -10.65
C GLU A 168 8.15 -25.87 -9.72
N ILE A 169 7.89 -25.71 -8.42
CA ILE A 169 8.88 -25.83 -7.34
C ILE A 169 8.42 -26.95 -6.41
N ARG A 170 9.29 -27.93 -6.15
CA ARG A 170 9.00 -29.02 -5.21
C ARG A 170 9.75 -28.81 -3.90
N PHE A 171 9.04 -29.00 -2.79
CA PHE A 171 9.59 -28.91 -1.44
C PHE A 171 9.82 -30.32 -0.88
N ARG A 172 10.93 -30.50 -0.16
CA ARG A 172 11.28 -31.75 0.52
C ARG A 172 10.31 -32.02 1.68
N ARG A 173 9.91 -30.97 2.39
CA ARG A 173 8.93 -31.07 3.47
C ARG A 173 7.55 -31.39 2.91
N HIS A 174 6.87 -32.31 3.58
CA HIS A 174 5.48 -32.69 3.31
C HIS A 174 5.19 -33.13 1.86
N ASN A 175 6.19 -33.39 1.01
CA ASN A 175 6.00 -33.61 -0.43
C ASN A 175 5.16 -32.48 -1.07
N ALA A 176 5.37 -31.24 -0.62
CA ALA A 176 4.64 -30.07 -1.07
C ALA A 176 5.16 -29.58 -2.43
N VAL A 177 4.30 -28.91 -3.20
CA VAL A 177 4.61 -28.43 -4.55
C VAL A 177 3.97 -27.07 -4.78
N LEU A 178 4.66 -26.14 -5.42
CA LEU A 178 4.11 -24.87 -5.88
C LEU A 178 4.09 -24.86 -7.40
N LYS A 179 2.91 -24.66 -7.99
CA LYS A 179 2.68 -24.62 -9.44
C LYS A 179 2.25 -23.24 -9.90
N LEU A 180 2.82 -22.80 -11.01
CA LEU A 180 2.37 -21.64 -11.78
C LEU A 180 1.26 -22.08 -12.74
N LEU A 181 0.05 -21.53 -12.61
CA LEU A 181 -1.01 -21.79 -13.56
C LEU A 181 -1.10 -20.65 -14.57
N ALA A 182 -0.76 -20.94 -15.82
CA ALA A 182 -1.02 -20.04 -16.94
C ALA A 182 -2.55 -19.88 -17.12
N GLY A 183 -3.00 -18.62 -17.25
CA GLY A 183 -4.39 -18.18 -17.04
C GLY A 183 -5.49 -18.69 -17.98
N ARG A 184 -5.35 -19.86 -18.63
CA ARG A 184 -6.38 -20.49 -19.47
C ARG A 184 -6.25 -22.02 -19.50
N ALA A 185 -6.13 -22.69 -18.36
CA ALA A 185 -6.13 -24.15 -18.35
C ALA A 185 -7.58 -24.68 -18.50
N PRO A 186 -7.94 -25.43 -19.56
CA PRO A 186 -9.23 -26.11 -19.66
C PRO A 186 -9.37 -27.31 -18.70
N ASN A 187 -8.32 -27.65 -17.94
CA ASN A 187 -8.26 -28.80 -17.03
C ASN A 187 -7.78 -28.36 -15.63
N LEU A 188 -8.61 -27.61 -14.91
CA LEU A 188 -8.39 -27.31 -13.48
C LEU A 188 -8.95 -28.45 -12.58
N ASP A 189 -9.67 -29.40 -13.16
CA ASP A 189 -10.21 -30.58 -12.49
C ASP A 189 -9.08 -31.54 -12.10
N GLY A 190 -8.81 -31.65 -10.80
CA GLY A 190 -7.74 -32.49 -10.25
C GLY A 190 -6.72 -31.74 -9.40
N LEU A 191 -6.79 -30.40 -9.37
CA LEU A 191 -6.04 -29.62 -8.38
C LEU A 191 -6.56 -29.94 -6.97
N ASN A 192 -5.67 -29.93 -5.98
CA ASN A 192 -6.04 -30.02 -4.57
C ASN A 192 -5.25 -28.98 -3.75
N PRO A 193 -5.47 -27.67 -3.98
CA PRO A 193 -4.58 -26.66 -3.47
C PRO A 193 -4.77 -26.42 -1.96
N HIS A 194 -3.68 -26.53 -1.21
CA HIS A 194 -3.59 -26.05 0.17
C HIS A 194 -3.45 -24.53 0.24
N VAL A 195 -2.68 -23.91 -0.67
CA VAL A 195 -2.53 -22.45 -0.72
C VAL A 195 -2.69 -21.95 -2.16
N VAL A 196 -3.51 -20.93 -2.36
CA VAL A 196 -3.73 -20.28 -3.65
C VAL A 196 -3.30 -18.83 -3.51
N LEU A 197 -2.32 -18.40 -4.31
CA LEU A 197 -2.02 -16.98 -4.51
C LEU A 197 -2.77 -16.50 -5.74
N ALA A 198 -3.85 -15.75 -5.53
CA ALA A 198 -4.60 -15.10 -6.58
C ALA A 198 -4.15 -13.63 -6.70
N GLU A 199 -3.25 -13.37 -7.64
CA GLU A 199 -2.73 -12.03 -7.92
C GLU A 199 -3.61 -11.27 -8.91
N GLU A 200 -3.82 -9.97 -8.63
CA GLU A 200 -4.68 -9.07 -9.39
C GLU A 200 -6.05 -9.70 -9.63
N VAL A 201 -6.73 -10.09 -8.53
CA VAL A 201 -8.07 -10.71 -8.54
C VAL A 201 -9.05 -9.93 -9.42
N HIS A 202 -8.90 -8.61 -9.51
CA HIS A 202 -9.69 -7.76 -10.40
C HIS A 202 -9.65 -8.10 -11.90
N ALA A 203 -8.65 -8.86 -12.34
CA ALA A 203 -8.48 -9.29 -13.72
C ALA A 203 -8.84 -10.78 -13.93
N GLN A 204 -9.34 -11.47 -12.91
CA GLN A 204 -9.66 -12.90 -12.95
C GLN A 204 -11.07 -13.18 -13.47
N ASN A 205 -11.25 -14.39 -14.02
CA ASN A 205 -12.57 -14.93 -14.38
C ASN A 205 -13.19 -15.67 -13.19
N GLN A 206 -14.50 -15.50 -13.00
CA GLN A 206 -15.30 -16.19 -11.99
C GLN A 206 -15.21 -17.71 -12.10
N ASP A 207 -15.16 -18.27 -13.31
CA ASP A 207 -15.08 -19.73 -13.51
C ASP A 207 -13.79 -20.30 -12.90
N VAL A 208 -12.66 -19.60 -13.10
CA VAL A 208 -11.36 -19.99 -12.53
C VAL A 208 -11.39 -19.91 -11.01
N ILE A 209 -11.94 -18.83 -10.46
CA ILE A 209 -12.10 -18.66 -9.00
C ILE A 209 -12.97 -19.80 -8.44
N GLY A 210 -14.11 -20.08 -9.07
CA GLY A 210 -15.07 -21.10 -8.63
C GLY A 210 -14.49 -22.50 -8.63
N VAL A 211 -13.81 -22.90 -9.71
CA VAL A 211 -13.19 -24.23 -9.80
C VAL A 211 -12.09 -24.39 -8.76
N ILE A 212 -11.21 -23.40 -8.59
CA ILE A 212 -10.11 -23.49 -7.62
C ILE A 212 -10.63 -23.47 -6.18
N LYS A 213 -11.60 -22.62 -5.83
CA LYS A 213 -12.22 -22.63 -4.49
C LYS A 213 -12.91 -23.97 -4.21
N THR A 214 -13.55 -24.58 -5.21
CA THR A 214 -14.13 -25.93 -5.07
C THR A 214 -13.05 -26.98 -4.83
N ALA A 215 -11.94 -26.91 -5.58
CA ALA A 215 -10.79 -27.80 -5.42
C ALA A 215 -10.13 -27.71 -4.01
N GLN A 216 -10.21 -26.56 -3.34
CA GLN A 216 -9.74 -26.40 -1.97
C GLN A 216 -10.60 -27.15 -0.92
N GLY A 217 -11.82 -27.53 -1.26
CA GLY A 217 -12.81 -28.08 -0.31
C GLY A 217 -12.39 -29.39 0.38
N ALA A 218 -11.47 -30.15 -0.22
CA ALA A 218 -10.95 -31.39 0.36
C ALA A 218 -9.83 -31.16 1.40
N ARG A 219 -9.27 -29.96 1.50
CA ARG A 219 -8.18 -29.63 2.43
C ARG A 219 -8.71 -29.26 3.81
N LEU A 220 -7.91 -29.55 4.83
CA LEU A 220 -8.30 -29.35 6.23
C LEU A 220 -8.20 -27.88 6.64
N GLN A 221 -7.26 -27.16 6.02
CA GLN A 221 -6.97 -25.75 6.27
C GLN A 221 -6.50 -25.06 5.00
N PRO A 222 -7.31 -25.02 3.92
CA PRO A 222 -6.93 -24.31 2.70
C PRO A 222 -6.77 -22.81 2.98
N LEU A 223 -5.94 -22.13 2.18
CA LEU A 223 -5.82 -20.68 2.17
C LEU A 223 -5.98 -20.14 0.76
N TRP A 224 -7.03 -19.35 0.56
CA TRP A 224 -7.14 -18.45 -0.58
C TRP A 224 -6.51 -17.10 -0.22
N LEU A 225 -5.38 -16.76 -0.84
CA LEU A 225 -4.72 -15.46 -0.71
C LEU A 225 -5.01 -14.60 -1.94
N GLY A 226 -6.08 -13.82 -1.87
CA GLY A 226 -6.44 -12.82 -2.87
C GLY A 226 -5.72 -11.51 -2.62
N ILE A 227 -4.82 -11.12 -3.53
CA ILE A 227 -4.20 -9.81 -3.52
C ILE A 227 -4.65 -9.03 -4.76
N SER A 228 -5.15 -7.82 -4.58
CA SER A 228 -5.58 -7.01 -5.72
C SER A 228 -5.44 -5.53 -5.47
N THR A 229 -5.27 -4.80 -6.55
CA THR A 229 -5.61 -3.37 -6.61
C THR A 229 -7.07 -3.21 -7.03
N ALA A 230 -7.67 -2.02 -6.81
CA ALA A 230 -9.00 -1.73 -7.32
C ALA A 230 -8.98 -1.75 -8.86
N GLY A 231 -9.81 -2.60 -9.47
CA GLY A 231 -9.98 -2.68 -10.92
C GLY A 231 -10.99 -1.67 -11.47
N ARG A 232 -11.06 -1.56 -12.80
CA ARG A 232 -12.03 -0.67 -13.49
C ARG A 232 -13.35 -1.35 -13.87
N ASN A 233 -13.42 -2.67 -13.75
CA ASN A 233 -14.60 -3.44 -14.17
C ASN A 233 -15.59 -3.57 -13.02
N ALA A 234 -16.66 -2.78 -13.05
CA ALA A 234 -17.74 -2.79 -12.05
C ALA A 234 -18.76 -3.93 -12.25
N THR A 235 -18.61 -4.77 -13.27
CA THR A 235 -19.48 -5.94 -13.51
C THR A 235 -18.71 -7.25 -13.44
N GLY A 236 -17.46 -7.21 -12.96
CA GLY A 236 -16.60 -8.38 -12.84
C GLY A 236 -16.70 -9.01 -11.45
N PRO A 237 -16.26 -10.28 -11.32
CA PRO A 237 -16.34 -11.04 -10.06
C PRO A 237 -15.60 -10.38 -8.89
N ALA A 238 -14.56 -9.63 -9.20
CA ALA A 238 -13.83 -8.88 -8.20
C ALA A 238 -14.60 -7.69 -7.62
N TYR A 239 -15.51 -7.09 -8.38
CA TYR A 239 -16.39 -6.05 -7.85
C TYR A 239 -17.44 -6.65 -6.91
N ASP A 240 -17.96 -7.84 -7.25
CA ASP A 240 -18.84 -8.59 -6.36
C ASP A 240 -18.12 -8.99 -5.07
N GLY A 241 -16.88 -9.49 -5.19
CA GLY A 241 -16.01 -9.77 -4.04
C GLY A 241 -15.75 -8.53 -3.18
N TRP A 242 -15.39 -7.41 -3.80
CA TRP A 242 -15.23 -6.11 -3.13
C TRP A 242 -16.48 -5.71 -2.35
N LYS A 243 -17.67 -5.81 -2.96
CA LYS A 243 -18.95 -5.48 -2.31
C LYS A 243 -19.30 -6.44 -1.17
N SER A 244 -18.98 -7.72 -1.33
CA SER A 244 -19.13 -8.73 -0.28
C SER A 244 -18.23 -8.41 0.90
N ASP A 245 -16.97 -8.07 0.65
CA ASP A 245 -16.00 -7.70 1.67
C ASP A 245 -16.43 -6.46 2.45
N GLN A 246 -16.97 -5.44 1.76
CA GLN A 246 -17.57 -4.27 2.41
C GLN A 246 -18.73 -4.68 3.35
N GLN A 247 -19.62 -5.57 2.90
CA GLN A 247 -20.73 -6.05 3.72
C GLN A 247 -20.25 -6.85 4.94
N VAL A 248 -19.17 -7.62 4.83
CA VAL A 248 -18.55 -8.31 5.96
C VAL A 248 -17.98 -7.31 6.96
N LEU A 249 -17.22 -6.32 6.49
CA LEU A 249 -16.64 -5.27 7.35
C LEU A 249 -17.72 -4.41 8.04
N GLU A 250 -18.86 -4.19 7.38
CA GLU A 250 -20.02 -3.50 7.94
C GLU A 250 -20.87 -4.38 8.88
N GLY A 251 -20.54 -5.67 9.03
CA GLY A 251 -21.31 -6.62 9.86
C GLY A 251 -22.65 -7.06 9.25
N LYS A 252 -22.88 -6.78 7.96
CA LYS A 252 -24.09 -7.18 7.22
C LYS A 252 -24.02 -8.62 6.69
N LEU A 253 -22.81 -9.14 6.50
CA LEU A 253 -22.55 -10.51 6.06
C LEU A 253 -21.61 -11.22 7.03
N ARG A 254 -21.99 -12.42 7.49
CA ARG A 254 -21.15 -13.23 8.39
C ARG A 254 -20.14 -14.05 7.58
N ALA A 255 -18.85 -13.86 7.86
CA ALA A 255 -17.76 -14.55 7.17
C ALA A 255 -16.55 -14.77 8.11
N ASP A 256 -16.72 -15.57 9.16
CA ASP A 256 -15.80 -15.65 10.31
C ASP A 256 -14.39 -16.15 9.98
N ARG A 257 -14.22 -16.87 8.86
CA ARG A 257 -12.94 -17.44 8.40
C ARG A 257 -12.26 -16.61 7.31
N VAL A 258 -12.77 -15.41 7.04
CA VAL A 258 -12.23 -14.50 6.01
C VAL A 258 -11.51 -13.35 6.69
N PHE A 259 -10.25 -13.10 6.34
CA PHE A 259 -9.54 -11.88 6.69
C PHE A 259 -9.62 -10.88 5.54
N ILE A 260 -9.91 -9.62 5.86
CA ILE A 260 -10.10 -8.56 4.87
C ILE A 260 -9.29 -7.35 5.32
N ALA A 261 -8.45 -6.82 4.44
CA ALA A 261 -7.86 -5.50 4.60
C ALA A 261 -8.08 -4.68 3.33
N MET A 262 -8.68 -3.51 3.48
CA MET A 262 -9.15 -2.69 2.37
C MET A 262 -8.69 -1.25 2.54
N TYR A 263 -8.04 -0.74 1.48
CA TYR A 263 -7.52 0.62 1.41
C TYR A 263 -8.17 1.34 0.23
N ALA A 264 -9.27 2.03 0.52
CA ALA A 264 -10.03 2.81 -0.44
C ALA A 264 -10.45 4.15 0.14
N ALA A 265 -10.56 5.13 -0.75
CA ALA A 265 -11.01 6.48 -0.45
C ALA A 265 -12.47 6.46 0.01
N ASP A 266 -12.78 7.35 0.94
CA ASP A 266 -14.15 7.69 1.27
C ASP A 266 -14.71 8.65 0.20
N ALA A 267 -16.03 8.75 0.07
CA ALA A 267 -16.65 9.62 -0.94
C ALA A 267 -16.22 11.09 -0.80
N GLU A 268 -15.96 11.52 0.44
CA GLU A 268 -15.54 12.88 0.79
C GLU A 268 -14.08 13.17 0.40
N ASP A 269 -13.27 12.15 0.12
CA ASP A 269 -11.85 12.32 -0.23
C ASP A 269 -11.64 12.70 -1.70
N GLU A 270 -12.67 12.57 -2.56
CA GLU A 270 -12.52 12.64 -4.03
C GLU A 270 -11.94 13.99 -4.52
N GLU A 271 -12.44 15.09 -3.95
CA GLU A 271 -11.98 16.45 -4.28
C GLU A 271 -10.54 16.70 -3.80
N ARG A 272 -10.12 15.99 -2.75
CA ARG A 272 -8.82 16.12 -2.07
C ARG A 272 -7.89 14.95 -2.34
N ARG A 273 -8.15 14.17 -3.40
CA ARG A 273 -7.45 12.91 -3.69
C ARG A 273 -5.93 13.00 -3.85
N PHE A 274 -5.39 14.20 -4.05
CA PHE A 274 -3.95 14.46 -4.16
C PHE A 274 -3.34 15.06 -2.90
N ASP A 275 -4.14 15.31 -1.85
CA ASP A 275 -3.64 15.76 -0.57
C ASP A 275 -2.75 14.66 0.05
N PRO A 276 -1.55 14.99 0.56
CA PRO A 276 -0.64 13.99 1.13
C PRO A 276 -1.27 13.12 2.21
N ILE A 277 -2.16 13.69 3.04
CA ILE A 277 -2.89 12.96 4.09
C ILE A 277 -3.82 11.89 3.48
N ILE A 278 -4.49 12.19 2.37
CA ILE A 278 -5.34 11.21 1.66
C ILE A 278 -4.46 10.16 0.98
N VAL A 279 -3.31 10.53 0.45
CA VAL A 279 -2.36 9.55 -0.11
C VAL A 279 -1.85 8.61 0.98
N GLU A 280 -1.46 9.14 2.15
CA GLU A 280 -1.03 8.35 3.31
C GLU A 280 -2.15 7.41 3.79
N LYS A 281 -3.38 7.91 3.94
CA LYS A 281 -4.59 7.17 4.30
C LYS A 281 -4.83 5.92 3.44
N LEU A 282 -4.41 5.95 2.17
CA LEU A 282 -4.62 4.87 1.21
C LEU A 282 -3.38 3.98 1.02
N ASN A 283 -2.23 4.37 1.56
CA ASN A 283 -0.97 3.67 1.40
C ASN A 283 -0.42 3.28 2.76
N PRO A 284 -0.71 2.07 3.26
CA PRO A 284 -0.28 1.64 4.60
C PRO A 284 1.23 1.60 4.79
N LEU A 285 2.01 1.58 3.70
CA LEU A 285 3.48 1.65 3.73
C LEU A 285 4.02 3.01 3.23
N PHE A 286 3.21 4.07 3.33
CA PHE A 286 3.63 5.42 3.01
C PHE A 286 4.85 5.83 3.86
N GLY A 287 5.87 6.41 3.23
CA GLY A 287 7.13 6.75 3.91
C GLY A 287 8.16 5.62 3.98
N VAL A 288 7.74 4.36 3.88
CA VAL A 288 8.61 3.17 3.94
C VAL A 288 8.91 2.65 2.52
N SER A 289 7.90 2.11 1.84
CA SER A 289 8.05 1.54 0.48
C SER A 289 7.99 2.63 -0.60
N LEU A 290 7.20 3.66 -0.34
CA LEU A 290 7.23 4.94 -1.04
C LEU A 290 8.18 5.83 -0.25
N LYS A 291 9.45 5.91 -0.67
CA LYS A 291 10.41 6.87 -0.11
C LYS A 291 9.80 8.26 -0.25
N ALA A 292 9.18 8.77 0.82
CA ALA A 292 8.49 10.06 0.83
C ALA A 292 9.44 11.13 0.31
N GLY A 293 10.72 11.07 0.70
CA GLY A 293 11.78 11.92 0.18
C GLY A 293 11.87 11.99 -1.34
N ALA A 294 11.76 10.87 -2.08
CA ALA A 294 11.87 10.88 -3.54
C ALA A 294 10.63 11.47 -4.23
N LEU A 295 9.43 11.17 -3.72
CA LEU A 295 8.19 11.73 -4.24
C LEU A 295 8.11 13.24 -3.97
N CYS A 296 8.53 13.63 -2.77
CA CYS A 296 8.61 15.02 -2.33
C CYS A 296 9.70 15.81 -3.06
N LEU A 297 10.86 15.20 -3.34
CA LEU A 297 11.89 15.80 -4.20
C LEU A 297 11.38 15.96 -5.64
N PHE A 298 10.63 15.00 -6.17
CA PHE A 298 10.03 15.11 -7.50
C PHE A 298 9.02 16.27 -7.58
N PHE A 299 8.04 16.31 -6.67
CA PHE A 299 7.06 17.41 -6.63
C PHE A 299 7.71 18.76 -6.29
N GLY A 300 8.71 18.78 -5.41
CA GLY A 300 9.53 19.95 -5.11
C GLY A 300 10.32 20.46 -6.32
N MET A 301 10.93 19.57 -7.11
CA MET A 301 11.62 19.94 -8.36
C MET A 301 10.67 20.44 -9.43
N VAL A 302 9.50 19.81 -9.62
CA VAL A 302 8.46 20.29 -10.55
C VAL A 302 7.99 21.70 -10.16
N ARG A 303 7.85 21.97 -8.85
CA ARG A 303 7.48 23.30 -8.34
C ARG A 303 8.60 24.33 -8.53
N LEU A 304 9.86 23.99 -8.24
CA LEU A 304 11.00 24.88 -8.48
C LEU A 304 11.16 25.22 -9.97
N LEU A 305 10.93 24.24 -10.85
CA LEU A 305 10.96 24.45 -12.29
C LEU A 305 9.84 25.41 -12.72
N ALA A 306 8.62 25.24 -12.19
CA ALA A 306 7.50 26.13 -12.45
C ALA A 306 7.77 27.57 -11.96
N LEU A 307 8.40 27.74 -10.78
CA LEU A 307 8.81 29.05 -10.25
C LEU A 307 9.92 29.69 -11.09
N TRP A 308 10.88 28.91 -11.56
CA TRP A 308 11.94 29.39 -12.45
C TRP A 308 11.41 29.79 -13.84
N VAL A 309 10.48 29.02 -14.40
CA VAL A 309 9.79 29.35 -15.66
C VAL A 309 8.95 30.63 -15.50
N ASN A 310 8.22 30.76 -14.39
CA ASN A 310 7.44 31.96 -14.08
C ASN A 310 8.34 33.19 -13.82
N GLY A 311 9.50 33.01 -13.19
CA GLY A 311 10.48 34.08 -12.97
C GLY A 311 11.11 34.64 -14.25
N ARG A 312 11.07 33.91 -15.36
CA ARG A 312 11.58 34.35 -16.67
C ARG A 312 10.54 35.09 -17.52
N ARG A 313 9.25 34.90 -17.27
CA ARG A 313 8.18 35.65 -17.96
C ARG A 313 7.98 36.97 -17.23
N GLY A 314 8.83 37.94 -17.53
CA GLY A 314 8.65 39.31 -17.06
C GLY A 314 7.35 39.89 -17.61
N ARG A 315 6.32 40.04 -16.75
CA ARG A 315 5.24 41.05 -16.86
C ARG A 315 4.11 40.98 -15.80
N GLU A 316 4.32 40.43 -14.60
CA GLU A 316 3.30 40.49 -13.54
C GLU A 316 3.83 41.11 -12.23
N THR A 317 2.92 41.75 -11.50
CA THR A 317 3.16 42.70 -10.41
C THR A 317 4.00 42.10 -9.28
N SER A 318 5.09 42.77 -8.92
CA SER A 318 6.08 42.36 -7.90
C SER A 318 5.45 41.95 -6.56
N LEU A 319 4.29 42.52 -6.22
CA LEU A 319 3.52 42.23 -5.00
C LEU A 319 2.89 40.82 -5.01
N ILE A 320 2.33 40.37 -6.13
CA ILE A 320 1.73 39.02 -6.25
C ILE A 320 2.81 37.95 -6.14
N ARG A 321 3.99 38.20 -6.75
CA ARG A 321 5.15 37.31 -6.65
C ARG A 321 5.68 37.20 -5.21
N THR A 322 5.75 38.33 -4.51
CA THR A 322 6.21 38.37 -3.11
C THR A 322 5.26 37.62 -2.18
N LEU A 323 3.95 37.83 -2.32
CA LEU A 323 2.94 37.09 -1.55
C LEU A 323 2.93 35.59 -1.88
N GLY A 324 3.12 35.23 -3.15
CA GLY A 324 3.25 33.84 -3.58
C GLY A 324 4.45 33.12 -2.98
N CYS A 325 5.62 33.77 -2.94
CA CYS A 325 6.83 33.21 -2.31
C CYS A 325 6.69 33.11 -0.78
N LEU A 326 6.07 34.09 -0.12
CA LEU A 326 5.80 34.02 1.33
C LEU A 326 4.81 32.90 1.67
N GLY A 327 3.78 32.70 0.85
CA GLY A 327 2.85 31.57 0.98
C GLY A 327 3.54 30.22 0.78
N GLY A 328 4.42 30.12 -0.23
CA GLY A 328 5.24 28.93 -0.46
C GLY A 328 6.20 28.64 0.69
N PHE A 329 6.87 29.67 1.23
CA PHE A 329 7.74 29.57 2.40
C PHE A 329 7.00 29.02 3.62
N ALA A 330 5.85 29.61 3.96
CA ALA A 330 5.05 29.18 5.11
C ALA A 330 4.57 27.72 4.95
N PHE A 331 4.17 27.34 3.75
CA PHE A 331 3.75 25.97 3.44
C PHE A 331 4.90 24.95 3.65
N TRP A 332 6.08 25.20 3.09
CA TRP A 332 7.22 24.28 3.22
C TRP A 332 7.79 24.25 4.64
N LEU A 333 7.80 25.38 5.34
CA LEU A 333 8.19 25.44 6.75
C LEU A 333 7.22 24.63 7.63
N ALA A 334 5.91 24.73 7.39
CA ALA A 334 4.92 23.95 8.12
C ALA A 334 5.10 22.44 7.90
N ILE A 335 5.40 22.01 6.67
CA ILE A 335 5.72 20.61 6.37
C ILE A 335 7.02 20.17 7.06
N ALA A 336 8.08 20.98 7.00
CA ALA A 336 9.35 20.70 7.67
C ALA A 336 9.18 20.54 9.19
N LEU A 337 8.39 21.42 9.81
CA LEU A 337 8.04 21.36 11.23
C LEU A 337 7.18 20.14 11.56
N GLY A 338 6.24 19.78 10.69
CA GLY A 338 5.44 18.56 10.83
C GLY A 338 6.31 17.30 10.92
N PHE A 339 7.30 17.17 10.04
CA PHE A 339 8.27 16.07 10.08
C PHE A 339 9.26 16.14 11.26
N LEU A 340 9.50 17.32 11.82
CA LEU A 340 10.35 17.49 13.01
C LEU A 340 9.62 17.07 14.29
N LEU A 341 8.29 17.25 14.33
CA LEU A 341 7.46 17.01 15.51
C LEU A 341 6.92 15.57 15.63
N THR A 342 6.95 14.78 14.55
CA THR A 342 6.41 13.41 14.52
C THR A 342 7.40 12.29 14.89
N ALA A 343 8.52 12.63 15.56
CA ALA A 343 9.53 11.76 16.21
C ALA A 343 10.82 11.44 15.41
N PRO A 344 11.99 11.28 16.10
CA PRO A 344 13.29 10.99 15.48
C PRO A 344 13.44 9.51 15.03
N PRO A 345 14.32 9.21 14.05
CA PRO A 345 15.38 10.07 13.53
C PRO A 345 14.90 11.11 12.50
N ILE A 346 15.65 12.22 12.43
CA ILE A 346 15.42 13.33 11.49
C ILE A 346 15.30 12.76 10.08
N THR A 347 14.10 12.77 9.54
CA THR A 347 13.85 12.29 8.18
C THR A 347 14.52 13.25 7.18
N THR A 348 14.92 12.74 6.01
CA THR A 348 15.50 13.55 4.93
C THR A 348 14.56 14.70 4.50
N GLY A 349 13.26 14.57 4.78
CA GLY A 349 12.26 15.62 4.57
C GLY A 349 12.59 16.92 5.30
N VAL A 350 13.03 16.86 6.56
CA VAL A 350 13.38 18.07 7.34
C VAL A 350 14.49 18.86 6.65
N ALA A 351 15.54 18.20 6.18
CA ALA A 351 16.64 18.84 5.47
C ALA A 351 16.19 19.45 4.12
N VAL A 352 15.43 18.69 3.32
CA VAL A 352 14.98 19.14 1.99
C VAL A 352 14.00 20.31 2.09
N TYR A 353 13.02 20.23 2.98
CA TYR A 353 12.00 21.26 3.10
C TYR A 353 12.50 22.53 3.76
N THR A 354 13.47 22.42 4.66
CA THR A 354 14.17 23.60 5.20
C THR A 354 14.92 24.34 4.09
N VAL A 355 15.60 23.62 3.18
CA VAL A 355 16.28 24.25 2.03
C VAL A 355 15.28 24.91 1.07
N LEU A 356 14.14 24.25 0.79
CA LEU A 356 13.08 24.83 -0.04
C LEU A 356 12.45 26.07 0.60
N ALA A 357 12.23 26.06 1.91
CA ALA A 357 11.78 27.21 2.66
C ALA A 357 12.81 28.37 2.54
N LEU A 358 14.08 28.10 2.79
CA LEU A 358 15.14 29.12 2.64
C LEU A 358 15.23 29.68 1.20
N ALA A 359 15.02 28.84 0.19
CA ALA A 359 15.00 29.27 -1.20
C ALA A 359 13.82 30.21 -1.52
N GLU A 360 12.62 29.92 -1.01
CA GLU A 360 11.44 30.78 -1.14
C GLU A 360 11.59 32.09 -0.37
N LEU A 361 12.18 32.05 0.82
CA LEU A 361 12.48 33.25 1.61
C LEU A 361 13.47 34.16 0.86
N HIS A 362 14.53 33.57 0.28
CA HIS A 362 15.48 34.32 -0.54
C HIS A 362 14.84 34.88 -1.83
N ALA A 363 13.94 34.12 -2.47
CA ALA A 363 13.17 34.59 -3.61
C ALA A 363 12.22 35.74 -3.23
N SER A 364 11.58 35.69 -2.06
CA SER A 364 10.75 36.79 -1.54
C SER A 364 11.59 38.05 -1.25
N GLY A 365 12.81 37.88 -0.73
CA GLY A 365 13.73 39.00 -0.48
C GLY A 365 14.08 39.74 -1.76
N ARG A 366 14.39 38.99 -2.84
CA ARG A 366 14.62 39.58 -4.16
C ARG A 366 13.37 40.21 -4.76
N ALA A 367 12.21 39.59 -4.58
CA ALA A 367 10.96 40.17 -5.05
C ALA A 367 10.58 41.47 -4.32
N ALA A 368 10.87 41.55 -3.02
CA ALA A 368 10.68 42.74 -2.21
C ALA A 368 11.69 43.85 -2.56
N SER A 369 12.96 43.52 -2.84
CA SER A 369 13.94 44.50 -3.32
C SER A 369 13.57 45.07 -4.68
N ASP A 370 13.06 44.24 -5.59
CA ASP A 370 12.55 44.68 -6.90
C ASP A 370 11.34 45.62 -6.72
N MET A 371 10.45 45.32 -5.77
CA MET A 371 9.31 46.17 -5.42
C MET A 371 9.74 47.52 -4.83
N ALA A 372 10.74 47.52 -3.94
CA ALA A 372 11.31 48.75 -3.37
C ALA A 372 12.02 49.61 -4.44
N ALA A 373 12.67 48.97 -5.42
CA ALA A 373 13.24 49.67 -6.57
C ALA A 373 12.14 50.29 -7.46
N GLU A 374 11.04 49.57 -7.72
CA GLU A 374 9.89 50.11 -8.47
C GLU A 374 9.26 51.34 -7.79
N ASP A 375 9.22 51.37 -6.46
CA ASP A 375 8.74 52.51 -5.68
C ASP A 375 9.75 53.68 -5.64
N THR A 376 11.05 53.39 -5.51
CA THR A 376 12.13 54.41 -5.45
C THR A 376 12.33 55.12 -6.80
N PHE A 377 12.18 54.43 -7.92
CA PHE A 377 12.27 55.01 -9.27
C PHE A 377 10.95 55.65 -9.75
N GLY A 378 9.92 55.74 -8.91
CA GLY A 378 8.65 56.42 -9.23
C GLY A 378 7.85 55.77 -10.38
N LEU A 379 8.13 54.50 -10.72
CA LEU A 379 7.48 53.78 -11.81
C LEU A 379 5.98 53.56 -11.55
N ARG A 380 5.58 53.43 -10.28
CA ARG A 380 4.16 53.40 -9.88
C ARG A 380 3.43 54.73 -10.12
N ALA A 381 4.09 55.87 -9.90
CA ALA A 381 3.50 57.20 -10.15
C ALA A 381 3.28 57.44 -11.65
N ARG A 382 4.24 57.04 -12.50
CA ARG A 382 4.12 57.12 -13.96
C ARG A 382 3.02 56.20 -14.53
N ARG A 383 2.82 55.01 -13.97
CA ARG A 383 1.71 54.12 -14.36
C ARG A 383 0.33 54.65 -13.99
N ARG A 384 0.19 55.32 -12.82
CA ARG A 384 -1.07 55.99 -12.44
C ARG A 384 -1.41 57.19 -13.34
N GLN A 385 -0.40 57.94 -13.80
CA GLN A 385 -0.63 59.03 -14.76
C GLN A 385 -1.04 58.53 -16.16
N ASN A 386 -0.44 57.46 -16.67
CA ASN A 386 -0.76 56.91 -17.99
C ASN A 386 -2.08 56.12 -18.05
N GLY A 387 -2.66 55.73 -16.91
CA GLY A 387 -3.94 55.00 -16.84
C GLY A 387 -5.19 55.88 -16.74
N GLY A 388 -5.04 57.22 -16.60
CA GLY A 388 -6.15 58.15 -16.35
C GLY A 388 -6.60 59.00 -17.54
N GLY A 389 -6.04 58.80 -18.73
CA GLY A 389 -6.22 59.69 -19.88
C GLY A 389 -6.98 59.08 -21.07
N SER A 390 -8.27 58.79 -20.93
CA SER A 390 -9.18 58.75 -22.09
C SER A 390 -10.59 59.21 -21.70
N SER A 391 -10.76 60.53 -21.58
CA SER A 391 -12.08 61.15 -21.61
C SER A 391 -12.01 62.40 -22.49
N ARG A 392 -13.03 62.56 -23.34
CA ARG A 392 -13.28 63.60 -24.37
C ARG A 392 -12.72 63.24 -25.75
N SER A 393 -13.41 63.43 -26.87
CA SER A 393 -14.75 63.91 -27.20
C SER A 393 -14.78 63.99 -28.73
N SER A 394 -15.83 63.54 -29.41
CA SER A 394 -16.24 64.16 -30.68
C SER A 394 -17.70 63.83 -30.99
N SER A 395 -18.53 64.83 -30.74
CA SER A 395 -19.88 65.00 -31.28
C SER A 395 -19.86 65.21 -32.79
N ALA A 396 -20.89 64.66 -33.45
CA ALA A 396 -21.65 65.18 -34.60
C ALA A 396 -20.97 66.13 -35.60
N THR A 397 -20.92 65.67 -36.86
CA THR A 397 -21.61 66.32 -37.99
C THR A 397 -22.04 65.26 -38.99
#